data_AF-A0AA85KJJ0-F1
#
_entry.id   AF-A0AA85KJJ0-F1
#
_cell.length_a   1.000
_cell.length_b   1.000
_cell.length_c   1.000
_cell.angle_alpha   90.00
_cell.angle_beta   90.00
_cell.angle_gamma   90.00
#
_symmetry.space_group_name_H-M   'P 1'
#
loop_
_entity.id
_entity.type
_entity.pdbx_description
1 polymer ?
#
loop_
_entity_poly.entity_id
_entity_poly.type
_entity_poly.pdbx_seq_one_letter_code
_entity_poly.pdbx_strand_id
1 'polypeptide(L)'
;MELDCKWNIVVYDGNTSSLECKSDAVKAAEFLYDKGSRGVVKVLEGGFELFTRLYPYMKSEKILYLPQELESLSTFPLEVIPNVLYIGLHRHASDRKIHRQMDIKAHINCDMDKDPLFEECKDAVFNAQTFDDLNCNLLPFLDDACNFIQEKRLKGQRVLIYSRRMISRPVVFCIAYLIKYESMSLKDAWMHIRKICVTMQPSWCLMEQLAEFECKLRGIEKAIPLTEDEYYRR
;
A
#
# COMPACT_ATOMS: atom_id res chain seq x y z
N MET A 1 24.94 -2.91 21.82
CA MET A 1 23.92 -3.04 20.75
C MET A 1 24.44 -2.23 19.59
N GLU A 2 24.89 -2.84 18.49
CA GLU A 2 25.34 -2.10 17.31
C GLU A 2 24.11 -1.53 16.60
N LEU A 3 23.77 -0.27 16.92
CA LEU A 3 22.63 0.45 16.34
C LEU A 3 22.97 1.01 14.94
N ASP A 4 24.27 1.05 14.60
CA ASP A 4 24.81 1.62 13.36
C ASP A 4 24.29 0.93 12.08
N CYS A 5 23.69 -0.25 12.19
CA CYS A 5 23.17 -1.02 11.07
C CYS A 5 21.63 -0.98 10.93
N LYS A 6 20.90 -0.30 11.82
CA LYS A 6 19.42 -0.34 11.85
C LYS A 6 18.79 0.92 11.23
N TRP A 7 18.11 0.76 10.10
CA TRP A 7 17.52 1.86 9.32
C TRP A 7 16.04 2.14 9.65
N ASN A 8 15.31 1.13 10.15
CA ASN A 8 13.87 1.23 10.44
C ASN A 8 13.60 0.74 11.87
N ILE A 9 13.79 1.62 12.86
CA ILE A 9 13.54 1.29 14.27
C ILE A 9 12.11 1.72 14.62
N VAL A 10 11.31 0.77 15.09
CA VAL A 10 9.98 1.01 15.66
C VAL A 10 9.99 0.55 17.11
N VAL A 11 9.62 1.44 18.02
CA VAL A 11 9.48 1.19 19.46
C VAL A 11 7.99 1.13 19.80
N TYR A 12 7.60 0.20 20.67
CA TYR A 12 6.23 0.07 21.13
C TYR A 12 6.22 -0.44 22.57
N ASP A 13 5.17 -0.06 23.30
CA ASP A 13 4.78 -0.63 24.60
C ASP A 13 3.32 -1.13 24.51
N GLY A 14 2.62 -1.21 25.65
CA GLY A 14 1.23 -1.64 25.68
C GLY A 14 0.28 -0.69 24.92
N ASN A 15 0.39 0.63 25.16
CA ASN A 15 -0.69 1.57 24.86
C ASN A 15 -0.27 3.03 24.59
N THR A 16 1.01 3.33 24.38
CA THR A 16 1.46 4.70 24.08
C THR A 16 0.80 5.24 22.82
N SER A 17 0.01 6.30 22.95
CA SER A 17 -0.73 6.94 21.85
C SER A 17 -0.24 8.34 21.50
N SER A 18 0.72 8.90 22.24
CA SER A 18 1.26 10.24 21.98
C SER A 18 2.72 10.33 22.43
N LEU A 19 3.51 11.12 21.70
CA LEU A 19 4.89 11.44 22.05
C LEU A 19 4.98 12.40 23.26
N GLU A 20 3.89 13.08 23.61
CA GLU A 20 3.84 13.98 24.77
C GLU A 20 3.80 13.21 26.10
N CYS A 21 3.23 12.02 26.07
CA CYS A 21 3.29 11.10 27.20
C CYS A 21 4.73 10.59 27.30
N LYS A 22 5.47 10.99 28.33
CA LYS A 22 6.80 10.47 28.68
C LYS A 22 6.75 8.99 29.12
N SER A 23 6.16 8.14 28.29
CA SER A 23 6.05 6.71 28.49
C SER A 23 7.40 6.03 28.32
N ASP A 24 7.47 4.75 28.66
CA ASP A 24 8.70 4.00 28.51
C ASP A 24 9.05 3.76 27.03
N ALA A 25 8.04 3.65 26.15
CA ALA A 25 8.28 3.64 24.70
C ALA A 25 8.89 4.94 24.19
N VAL A 26 8.42 6.10 24.66
CA VAL A 26 8.97 7.42 24.25
C VAL A 26 10.39 7.58 24.77
N LYS A 27 10.65 7.30 26.05
CA LYS A 27 12.00 7.35 26.63
C LYS A 27 12.97 6.41 25.90
N ALA A 28 12.53 5.21 25.56
CA ALA A 28 13.34 4.25 24.80
C ALA A 28 13.61 4.74 23.37
N ALA A 29 12.62 5.36 22.71
CA ALA A 29 12.80 5.93 21.39
C ALA A 29 13.78 7.11 21.38
N GLU A 30 13.66 8.03 22.34
CA GLU A 30 14.60 9.15 22.54
C GLU A 30 16.02 8.62 22.78
N PHE A 31 16.18 7.64 23.68
CA PHE A 31 17.47 7.02 23.93
C PHE A 31 18.08 6.39 22.67
N LEU A 32 17.29 5.65 21.89
CA LEU A 32 17.77 5.01 20.66
C LEU A 32 18.15 6.04 19.58
N TYR A 33 17.44 7.16 19.53
CA TYR A 33 17.76 8.28 18.65
C TYR A 33 19.09 8.93 19.06
N ASP A 34 19.23 9.29 20.34
CA ASP A 34 20.44 9.93 20.91
C ASP A 34 21.69 9.05 20.81
N LYS A 35 21.53 7.72 20.78
CA LYS A 35 22.61 6.76 20.65
C LYS A 35 23.05 6.49 19.22
N GLY A 36 22.64 7.33 18.27
CA GLY A 36 23.19 7.33 16.90
C GLY A 36 22.42 6.46 15.92
N SER A 37 21.10 6.33 16.09
CA SER A 37 20.28 5.73 15.02
C SER A 37 20.48 6.50 13.72
N ARG A 38 20.74 5.79 12.62
CA ARG A 38 20.91 6.40 11.28
C ARG A 38 19.61 6.92 10.68
N GLY A 39 18.47 6.45 11.19
CA GLY A 39 17.14 6.81 10.71
C GLY A 39 16.28 7.39 11.82
N VAL A 40 15.08 7.86 11.45
CA VAL A 40 14.09 8.32 12.42
C VAL A 40 13.59 7.11 13.21
N VAL A 41 13.66 7.19 14.55
CA VAL A 41 13.05 6.20 15.44
C VAL A 41 11.55 6.50 15.53
N LYS A 42 10.71 5.51 15.22
CA LYS A 42 9.25 5.66 15.25
C LYS A 42 8.68 5.02 16.51
N VAL A 43 7.63 5.62 17.07
CA VAL A 43 6.84 5.02 18.15
C VAL A 43 5.51 4.53 17.56
N LEU A 44 5.11 3.30 17.88
CA LEU A 44 3.83 2.74 17.45
C LEU A 44 2.69 3.36 18.26
N GLU A 45 1.85 4.14 17.59
CA GLU A 45 0.67 4.76 18.19
C GLU A 45 -0.34 3.70 18.66
N GLY A 46 -0.79 3.83 19.90
CA GLY A 46 -1.68 2.91 20.59
C GLY A 46 -1.03 1.59 21.04
N GLY A 47 0.28 1.45 20.84
CA GLY A 47 1.06 0.30 21.28
C GLY A 47 0.58 -1.05 20.72
N PHE A 48 1.01 -2.12 21.38
CA PHE A 48 0.66 -3.49 21.01
C PHE A 48 -0.84 -3.79 21.15
N GLU A 49 -1.52 -3.19 22.13
CA GLU A 49 -2.94 -3.40 22.38
C GLU A 49 -3.80 -2.93 21.19
N LEU A 50 -3.58 -1.70 20.71
CA LEU A 50 -4.33 -1.19 19.55
C LEU A 50 -3.96 -1.97 18.29
N PHE A 51 -2.67 -2.24 18.07
CA PHE A 51 -2.21 -2.95 16.88
C PHE A 51 -2.82 -4.34 16.77
N THR A 52 -2.83 -5.13 17.85
CA THR A 52 -3.42 -6.48 17.83
C THR A 52 -4.93 -6.48 17.70
N ARG A 53 -5.61 -5.40 18.13
CA ARG A 53 -7.04 -5.23 17.91
C ARG A 53 -7.36 -4.92 16.44
N LEU A 54 -6.55 -4.09 15.79
CA LEU A 54 -6.73 -3.70 14.39
C LEU A 54 -6.26 -4.80 13.42
N TYR A 55 -5.17 -5.48 13.76
CA TYR A 55 -4.50 -6.48 12.92
C TYR A 55 -4.30 -7.81 13.68
N PRO A 56 -5.38 -8.49 14.11
CA PRO A 56 -5.29 -9.71 14.92
C PRO A 56 -4.57 -10.87 14.23
N TYR A 57 -4.48 -10.82 12.89
CA TYR A 57 -3.78 -11.78 12.05
C TYR A 57 -2.26 -11.51 11.92
N MET A 58 -1.78 -10.36 12.38
CA MET A 58 -0.36 -9.96 12.37
C MET A 58 0.33 -10.12 13.73
N LYS A 59 -0.13 -11.07 14.56
CA LYS A 59 0.51 -11.40 15.84
C LYS A 59 1.00 -12.84 15.86
N SER A 60 2.16 -13.07 16.46
CA SER A 60 2.64 -14.41 16.77
C SER A 60 2.30 -14.76 18.22
N GLU A 61 2.10 -16.06 18.51
CA GLU A 61 1.88 -16.53 19.88
C GLU A 61 3.16 -16.59 20.70
N LYS A 62 4.30 -16.66 20.01
CA LYS A 62 5.63 -16.68 20.60
C LYS A 62 6.53 -15.66 19.93
N ILE A 63 7.55 -15.22 20.64
CA ILE A 63 8.59 -14.38 20.06
C ILE A 63 9.44 -15.26 19.14
N LEU A 64 9.69 -14.78 17.92
CA LEU A 64 10.46 -15.49 16.89
C LEU A 64 11.90 -14.98 16.92
N TYR A 65 12.85 -15.89 17.04
CA TYR A 65 14.28 -15.53 17.11
C TYR A 65 15.13 -16.32 16.11
N LEU A 66 14.62 -17.44 15.58
CA LEU A 66 15.35 -18.25 14.62
C LEU A 66 15.10 -17.73 13.19
N PRO A 67 16.13 -17.66 12.32
CA PRO A 67 15.96 -17.25 10.93
C PRO A 67 14.87 -18.04 10.18
N GLN A 68 14.80 -19.36 10.40
CA GLN A 68 13.77 -20.23 9.79
C GLN A 68 12.34 -19.84 10.21
N GLU A 69 12.16 -19.40 11.46
CA GLU A 69 10.86 -18.92 11.94
C GLU A 69 10.46 -17.61 11.26
N LEU A 70 11.43 -16.70 11.08
CA LEU A 70 11.22 -15.43 10.39
C LEU A 70 10.91 -15.64 8.90
N GLU A 71 11.57 -16.59 8.25
CA GLU A 71 11.31 -16.96 6.85
C GLU A 71 9.92 -17.58 6.65
N SER A 72 9.39 -18.25 7.68
CA SER A 72 8.04 -18.83 7.66
C SER A 72 6.90 -17.82 7.85
N LEU A 73 7.23 -16.55 8.15
CA LEU A 73 6.22 -15.52 8.38
C LEU A 73 5.41 -15.24 7.11
N SER A 74 4.09 -15.34 7.24
CA SER A 74 3.18 -14.95 6.17
C SER A 74 3.29 -13.44 5.92
N THR A 75 3.69 -13.06 4.71
CA THR A 75 3.62 -11.66 4.26
C THR A 75 2.19 -11.31 3.90
N PHE A 76 1.70 -10.16 4.35
CA PHE A 76 0.37 -9.65 4.00
C PHE A 76 0.45 -8.54 2.95
N PRO A 77 -0.61 -8.32 2.17
CA PRO A 77 -0.79 -7.13 1.35
C PRO A 77 -0.57 -5.83 2.14
N LEU A 78 -0.02 -4.83 1.47
CA LEU A 78 0.14 -3.48 2.02
C LEU A 78 -1.19 -2.74 2.00
N GLU A 79 -1.54 -2.13 3.12
CA GLU A 79 -2.76 -1.35 3.26
C GLU A 79 -2.54 0.07 2.73
N VAL A 80 -3.33 0.46 1.72
CA VAL A 80 -3.32 1.82 1.14
C VAL A 80 -4.39 2.68 1.78
N ILE A 81 -5.60 2.11 1.92
CA ILE A 81 -6.72 2.72 2.60
C ILE A 81 -7.25 1.70 3.61
N PRO A 82 -7.30 2.05 4.91
CA PRO A 82 -7.72 1.14 5.96
C PRO A 82 -9.05 0.45 5.66
N ASN A 83 -9.04 -0.89 5.71
CA ASN A 83 -10.22 -1.73 5.47
C ASN A 83 -10.92 -1.53 4.10
N VAL A 84 -10.21 -0.99 3.10
CA VAL A 84 -10.79 -0.73 1.78
C VAL A 84 -9.87 -1.25 0.68
N LEU A 85 -8.62 -0.79 0.65
CA LEU A 85 -7.73 -0.95 -0.50
C LEU A 85 -6.36 -1.46 -0.09
N TYR A 86 -5.94 -2.54 -0.74
CA TYR A 86 -4.68 -3.23 -0.49
C TYR A 86 -3.89 -3.44 -1.77
N ILE A 87 -2.55 -3.40 -1.68
CA ILE A 87 -1.65 -3.81 -2.76
C ILE A 87 -0.92 -5.09 -2.34
N GLY A 88 -0.94 -6.10 -3.21
CA GLY A 88 -0.26 -7.37 -2.97
C GLY A 88 0.42 -7.95 -4.19
N LEU A 89 1.07 -9.09 -3.97
CA LEU A 89 1.62 -9.94 -5.01
C LEU A 89 0.58 -10.97 -5.44
N HIS A 90 0.78 -11.57 -6.61
CA HIS A 90 -0.05 -12.70 -7.07
C HIS A 90 -0.17 -13.82 -6.01
N ARG A 91 0.90 -14.13 -5.25
CA ARG A 91 0.84 -15.10 -4.14
C ARG A 91 -0.16 -14.72 -3.03
N HIS A 92 -0.45 -13.44 -2.84
CA HIS A 92 -1.46 -13.00 -1.89
C HIS A 92 -2.87 -13.21 -2.46
N ALA A 93 -3.05 -13.02 -3.77
CA ALA A 93 -4.31 -13.28 -4.47
C ALA A 93 -4.65 -14.78 -4.55
N SER A 94 -3.66 -15.67 -4.49
CA SER A 94 -3.88 -17.13 -4.42
C SER A 94 -4.02 -17.69 -3.00
N ASP A 95 -3.74 -16.90 -1.95
CA ASP A 95 -3.74 -17.37 -0.57
C ASP A 95 -5.11 -17.19 0.11
N ARG A 96 -5.88 -18.29 0.20
CA ARG A 96 -7.18 -18.32 0.88
C ARG A 96 -7.14 -17.90 2.35
N LYS A 97 -6.01 -18.08 3.04
CA LYS A 97 -5.85 -17.67 4.44
C LYS A 97 -5.86 -16.14 4.54
N ILE A 98 -5.12 -15.46 3.67
CA ILE A 98 -5.09 -13.99 3.60
C ILE A 98 -6.48 -13.42 3.32
N HIS A 99 -7.23 -14.01 2.37
CA HIS A 99 -8.59 -13.57 2.07
C HIS A 99 -9.52 -13.63 3.28
N ARG A 100 -9.46 -14.73 4.05
CA ARG A 100 -10.27 -14.90 5.26
C ARG A 100 -9.84 -13.94 6.37
N GLN A 101 -8.53 -13.80 6.60
CA GLN A 101 -8.00 -12.98 7.68
C GLN A 101 -8.19 -11.48 7.45
N MET A 102 -8.09 -11.04 6.19
CA MET A 102 -8.20 -9.63 5.82
C MET A 102 -9.56 -9.27 5.21
N ASP A 103 -10.50 -10.22 5.11
CA ASP A 103 -11.84 -10.05 4.49
C ASP A 103 -11.79 -9.49 3.05
N ILE A 104 -10.79 -9.91 2.27
CA ILE A 104 -10.63 -9.51 0.86
C ILE A 104 -11.64 -10.28 0.01
N LYS A 105 -12.45 -9.53 -0.75
CA LYS A 105 -13.59 -10.07 -1.53
C LYS A 105 -13.57 -9.67 -3.01
N ALA A 106 -12.73 -8.71 -3.38
CA ALA A 106 -12.64 -8.22 -4.73
C ALA A 106 -11.18 -7.97 -5.14
N HIS A 107 -10.92 -8.04 -6.44
CA HIS A 107 -9.56 -8.07 -6.95
C HIS A 107 -9.40 -7.23 -8.21
N ILE A 108 -8.22 -6.61 -8.34
CA ILE A 108 -7.77 -6.00 -9.57
C ILE A 108 -6.50 -6.71 -10.00
N ASN A 109 -6.61 -7.46 -11.10
CA ASN A 109 -5.48 -8.10 -11.74
C ASN A 109 -4.77 -7.10 -12.66
N CYS A 110 -3.53 -6.73 -12.31
CA CYS A 110 -2.69 -5.85 -13.12
C CYS A 110 -1.67 -6.61 -13.99
N ASP A 111 -1.66 -7.94 -13.94
CA ASP A 111 -0.80 -8.77 -14.78
C ASP A 111 -1.43 -8.98 -16.17
N MET A 112 -0.59 -9.36 -17.13
CA MET A 112 -0.97 -9.52 -18.54
C MET A 112 -1.88 -10.73 -18.79
N ASP A 113 -1.71 -11.79 -18.01
CA ASP A 113 -2.42 -13.03 -18.19
C ASP A 113 -3.76 -13.00 -17.43
N LYS A 114 -4.78 -13.64 -18.00
CA LYS A 114 -5.99 -13.95 -17.21
C LYS A 114 -5.58 -14.85 -16.07
N ASP A 115 -6.05 -14.49 -14.89
CA ASP A 115 -5.82 -15.31 -13.72
C ASP A 115 -6.89 -16.39 -13.64
N PRO A 116 -6.55 -17.69 -13.81
CA PRO A 116 -7.53 -18.77 -13.70
C PRO A 116 -8.16 -18.83 -12.31
N LEU A 117 -7.56 -18.19 -11.29
CA LEU A 117 -8.11 -18.12 -9.93
C LEU A 117 -9.52 -17.53 -9.86
N PHE A 118 -9.90 -16.69 -10.83
CA PHE A 118 -11.16 -15.94 -10.77
C PHE A 118 -12.00 -15.98 -12.05
N GLU A 119 -11.74 -16.93 -12.95
CA GLU A 119 -12.50 -17.08 -14.21
C GLU A 119 -14.01 -17.25 -13.99
N GLU A 120 -14.40 -17.89 -12.89
CA GLU A 120 -15.80 -18.14 -12.52
C GLU A 120 -16.46 -16.96 -11.77
N CYS A 121 -15.68 -15.96 -11.31
CA CYS A 121 -16.14 -14.86 -10.45
C CYS A 121 -15.95 -13.49 -11.12
N LYS A 122 -16.63 -13.27 -12.24
CA LYS A 122 -16.54 -12.01 -13.01
C LYS A 122 -16.89 -10.76 -12.21
N ASP A 123 -17.86 -10.85 -11.30
CA ASP A 123 -18.27 -9.71 -10.47
C ASP A 123 -17.23 -9.34 -9.41
N ALA A 124 -16.33 -10.26 -9.05
CA ALA A 124 -15.33 -10.05 -8.03
C ALA A 124 -14.00 -9.53 -8.59
N VAL A 125 -13.80 -9.53 -9.92
CA VAL A 125 -12.49 -9.24 -10.51
C VAL A 125 -12.55 -8.26 -11.67
N PHE A 126 -11.74 -7.21 -11.56
CA PHE A 126 -11.40 -6.33 -12.66
C PHE A 126 -10.06 -6.75 -13.27
N ASN A 127 -10.04 -7.02 -14.58
CA ASN A 127 -8.83 -7.39 -15.29
C ASN A 127 -8.34 -6.18 -16.10
N ALA A 128 -7.23 -5.58 -15.68
CA ALA A 128 -6.63 -4.42 -16.34
C ALA A 128 -5.71 -4.84 -17.51
N GLN A 129 -6.19 -5.72 -18.38
CA GLN A 129 -5.41 -6.28 -19.48
C GLN A 129 -5.05 -5.20 -20.49
N THR A 130 -3.76 -4.86 -20.57
CA THR A 130 -3.23 -4.09 -21.69
C THR A 130 -3.05 -5.05 -22.86
N PHE A 131 -3.90 -4.98 -23.88
CA PHE A 131 -3.81 -5.84 -25.06
C PHE A 131 -2.54 -5.63 -25.91
N ASP A 132 -1.75 -4.59 -25.61
CA ASP A 132 -0.57 -4.24 -26.38
C ASP A 132 0.60 -3.91 -25.44
N ASP A 133 1.58 -4.82 -25.38
CA ASP A 133 2.79 -4.73 -24.55
C ASP A 133 3.66 -3.49 -24.87
N LEU A 134 3.42 -2.86 -26.02
CA LEU A 134 4.29 -1.82 -26.56
C LEU A 134 4.09 -0.43 -25.94
N ASN A 135 2.91 -0.11 -25.39
CA ASN A 135 2.58 1.28 -25.04
C ASN A 135 2.31 1.57 -23.56
N CYS A 136 2.25 0.58 -22.67
CA CYS A 136 2.03 0.79 -21.22
C CYS A 136 0.91 1.81 -20.90
N ASN A 137 -0.13 1.89 -21.72
CA ASN A 137 -1.19 2.90 -21.58
C ASN A 137 -2.30 2.35 -20.67
N LEU A 138 -2.29 2.79 -19.41
CA LEU A 138 -3.30 2.44 -18.41
C LEU A 138 -4.45 3.44 -18.38
N LEU A 139 -4.28 4.62 -18.98
CA LEU A 139 -5.25 5.72 -18.93
C LEU A 139 -6.71 5.30 -19.24
N PRO A 140 -6.99 4.48 -20.27
CA PRO A 140 -8.36 4.05 -20.59
C PRO A 140 -9.02 3.23 -19.48
N PHE A 141 -8.24 2.55 -18.65
CA PHE A 141 -8.73 1.63 -17.61
C PHE A 141 -8.85 2.29 -16.24
N LEU A 142 -8.23 3.47 -16.03
CA LEU A 142 -8.19 4.10 -14.72
C LEU A 142 -9.58 4.42 -14.20
N ASP A 143 -10.46 4.97 -15.05
CA ASP A 143 -11.80 5.35 -14.62
C ASP A 143 -12.62 4.15 -14.16
N ASP A 144 -12.67 3.10 -14.99
CA ASP A 144 -13.41 1.87 -14.72
C ASP A 144 -12.85 1.12 -13.51
N ALA A 145 -11.53 1.04 -13.37
CA ALA A 145 -10.89 0.44 -12.20
C ALA A 145 -11.25 1.22 -10.93
N CYS A 146 -11.24 2.55 -10.96
CA CYS A 146 -11.65 3.36 -9.82
C CYS A 146 -13.12 3.14 -9.47
N ASN A 147 -14.00 3.09 -10.47
CA ASN A 147 -15.43 2.83 -10.29
C ASN A 147 -15.68 1.45 -9.68
N PHE A 148 -14.93 0.44 -10.13
CA PHE A 148 -14.96 -0.89 -9.55
C PHE A 148 -14.57 -0.86 -8.06
N ILE A 149 -13.44 -0.22 -7.70
CA ILE A 149 -13.03 -0.12 -6.29
C ILE A 149 -14.12 0.57 -5.46
N GLN A 150 -14.70 1.65 -5.99
CA GLN A 150 -15.74 2.39 -5.29
C GLN A 150 -17.01 1.56 -5.10
N GLU A 151 -17.44 0.82 -6.12
CA GLU A 151 -18.60 -0.08 -6.03
C GLU A 151 -18.39 -1.13 -4.92
N LYS A 152 -17.20 -1.75 -4.85
CA LYS A 152 -16.87 -2.74 -3.83
C LYS A 152 -16.81 -2.13 -2.44
N ARG A 153 -16.21 -0.94 -2.32
CA ARG A 153 -16.20 -0.19 -1.06
C ARG A 153 -17.61 0.11 -0.55
N LEU A 154 -18.52 0.56 -1.43
CA LEU A 154 -19.92 0.83 -1.07
C LEU A 154 -20.67 -0.43 -0.62
N LYS A 155 -20.24 -1.60 -1.08
CA LYS A 155 -20.73 -2.92 -0.62
C LYS A 155 -20.03 -3.42 0.67
N GLY A 156 -19.16 -2.61 1.29
CA GLY A 156 -18.36 -3.01 2.45
C GLY A 156 -17.33 -4.08 2.15
N GLN A 157 -16.91 -4.22 0.89
CA GLN A 157 -15.94 -5.20 0.44
C GLN A 157 -14.54 -4.58 0.32
N ARG A 158 -13.53 -5.38 0.64
CA ARG A 158 -12.12 -5.00 0.55
C ARG A 158 -11.54 -5.46 -0.77
N VAL A 159 -10.76 -4.58 -1.39
CA VAL A 159 -10.19 -4.78 -2.71
C VAL A 159 -8.69 -5.01 -2.62
N LEU A 160 -8.21 -6.06 -3.29
CA LEU A 160 -6.79 -6.35 -3.46
C LEU A 160 -6.38 -6.05 -4.91
N ILE A 161 -5.52 -5.05 -5.09
CA ILE A 161 -4.82 -4.83 -6.35
C ILE A 161 -3.53 -5.63 -6.33
N TYR A 162 -3.31 -6.47 -7.34
CA TYR A 162 -2.14 -7.35 -7.35
C TYR A 162 -1.45 -7.44 -8.71
N SER A 163 -0.16 -7.75 -8.65
CA SER A 163 0.67 -8.06 -9.81
C SER A 163 1.83 -8.99 -9.41
N ARG A 164 2.64 -9.42 -10.39
CA ARG A 164 3.91 -10.14 -10.12
C ARG A 164 4.93 -9.29 -9.38
N ARG A 165 4.93 -7.97 -9.59
CA ARG A 165 5.90 -7.02 -9.04
C ARG A 165 5.14 -5.76 -8.59
N MET A 166 4.97 -5.60 -7.28
CA MET A 166 4.29 -4.47 -6.62
C MET A 166 5.02 -3.12 -6.78
N ILE A 167 5.43 -2.76 -8.00
CA ILE A 167 6.31 -1.61 -8.25
C ILE A 167 5.58 -0.51 -9.02
N SER A 168 4.85 -0.88 -10.08
CA SER A 168 4.40 0.08 -11.09
C SER A 168 2.88 0.07 -11.30
N ARG A 169 2.35 -0.80 -12.16
CA ARG A 169 0.91 -0.87 -12.50
C ARG A 169 -0.05 -0.84 -11.29
N PRO A 170 0.10 -1.69 -10.24
CA PRO A 170 -0.83 -1.66 -9.12
C PRO A 170 -0.82 -0.34 -8.35
N VAL A 171 0.31 0.36 -8.34
CA VAL A 171 0.46 1.67 -7.70
C VAL A 171 -0.29 2.74 -8.48
N VAL A 172 -0.24 2.68 -9.81
CA VAL A 172 -0.99 3.62 -10.68
C VAL A 172 -2.49 3.54 -10.41
N PHE A 173 -3.06 2.35 -10.32
CA PHE A 173 -4.48 2.17 -9.99
C PHE A 173 -4.83 2.72 -8.60
N CYS A 174 -3.93 2.55 -7.61
CA CYS A 174 -4.13 3.14 -6.29
C CYS A 174 -4.12 4.67 -6.35
N ILE A 175 -3.13 5.27 -7.01
CA ILE A 175 -3.05 6.73 -7.15
C ILE A 175 -4.27 7.29 -7.87
N ALA A 176 -4.70 6.64 -8.96
CA ALA A 176 -5.92 7.04 -9.68
C ALA A 176 -7.15 7.03 -8.76
N TYR A 177 -7.30 6.00 -7.92
CA TYR A 177 -8.40 5.91 -6.97
C TYR A 177 -8.36 7.03 -5.92
N LEU A 178 -7.16 7.31 -5.37
CA LEU A 178 -6.96 8.40 -4.41
C LEU A 178 -7.31 9.77 -5.03
N ILE A 179 -6.95 9.99 -6.29
CA ILE A 179 -7.29 11.22 -7.01
C ILE A 179 -8.81 11.34 -7.18
N LYS A 180 -9.47 10.29 -7.66
CA LYS A 180 -10.90 10.33 -8.02
C LYS A 180 -11.83 10.34 -6.81
N TYR A 181 -11.56 9.50 -5.80
CA TYR A 181 -12.50 9.22 -4.71
C TYR A 181 -12.02 9.69 -3.33
N GLU A 182 -10.73 10.00 -3.15
CA GLU A 182 -10.20 10.58 -1.90
C GLU A 182 -9.86 12.08 -2.03
N SER A 183 -10.20 12.72 -3.15
CA SER A 183 -9.96 14.15 -3.41
C SER A 183 -8.50 14.58 -3.28
N MET A 184 -7.56 13.66 -3.49
CA MET A 184 -6.12 13.98 -3.44
C MET A 184 -5.65 14.58 -4.77
N SER A 185 -4.65 15.46 -4.72
CA SER A 185 -3.88 15.79 -5.93
C SER A 185 -2.96 14.64 -6.34
N LEU A 186 -2.49 14.61 -7.60
CA LEU A 186 -1.47 13.62 -8.01
C LEU A 186 -0.26 13.65 -7.07
N LYS A 187 0.17 14.84 -6.67
CA LYS A 187 1.25 15.05 -5.71
C LYS A 187 0.95 14.45 -4.35
N ASP A 188 -0.22 14.72 -3.79
CA ASP A 188 -0.60 14.22 -2.47
C ASP A 188 -0.79 12.70 -2.47
N ALA A 189 -1.43 12.16 -3.50
CA ALA A 189 -1.59 10.72 -3.68
C ALA A 189 -0.25 10.00 -3.84
N TRP A 190 0.69 10.58 -4.62
CA TRP A 190 2.05 10.06 -4.74
C TRP A 190 2.79 10.08 -3.40
N MET A 191 2.71 11.19 -2.67
CA MET A 191 3.30 11.30 -1.33
C MET A 191 2.69 10.30 -0.33
N HIS A 192 1.38 10.01 -0.45
CA HIS A 192 0.70 9.01 0.37
C HIS A 192 1.27 7.61 0.12
N ILE A 193 1.36 7.18 -1.14
CA ILE A 193 1.95 5.87 -1.50
C ILE A 193 3.39 5.75 -1.02
N ARG A 194 4.20 6.79 -1.18
CA ARG A 194 5.60 6.77 -0.74
C ARG A 194 5.77 6.62 0.77
N LYS A 195 4.82 7.08 1.57
CA LYS A 195 4.82 6.86 3.03
C LYS A 195 4.56 5.39 3.37
N ILE A 196 3.77 4.69 2.54
CA ILE A 196 3.46 3.26 2.73
C ILE A 196 4.64 2.40 2.29
N CYS A 197 5.19 2.64 1.10
CA CYS A 197 6.30 1.83 0.58
C CYS A 197 7.20 2.64 -0.36
N VAL A 198 8.46 2.82 0.04
CA VAL A 198 9.44 3.63 -0.73
C VAL A 198 9.88 2.94 -2.02
N THR A 199 9.79 1.61 -2.11
CA THR A 199 10.19 0.84 -3.30
C THR A 199 9.12 0.84 -4.39
N MET A 200 7.90 1.30 -4.11
CA MET A 200 6.85 1.50 -5.09
C MET A 200 7.17 2.73 -5.94
N GLN A 201 7.47 2.52 -7.21
CA GLN A 201 7.90 3.56 -8.13
C GLN A 201 7.41 3.25 -9.55
N PRO A 202 6.20 3.73 -9.91
CA PRO A 202 5.71 3.69 -11.29
C PRO A 202 6.67 4.39 -12.24
N SER A 203 6.73 3.99 -13.51
CA SER A 203 7.54 4.73 -14.48
C SER A 203 7.01 6.16 -14.67
N TRP A 204 7.88 7.08 -15.06
CA TRP A 204 7.52 8.48 -15.32
C TRP A 204 6.34 8.63 -16.30
N CYS A 205 6.35 7.86 -17.39
CA CYS A 205 5.24 7.85 -18.37
C CYS A 205 3.88 7.50 -17.74
N LEU A 206 3.84 6.61 -16.75
CA LEU A 206 2.59 6.30 -16.04
C LEU A 206 2.16 7.44 -15.10
N MET A 207 3.12 8.18 -14.54
CA MET A 207 2.83 9.39 -13.76
C MET A 207 2.26 10.51 -14.65
N GLU A 208 2.74 10.64 -15.89
CA GLU A 208 2.17 11.57 -16.87
C GLU A 208 0.74 11.19 -17.24
N GLN A 209 0.45 9.89 -17.43
CA GLN A 209 -0.92 9.41 -17.64
C GLN A 209 -1.83 9.75 -16.44
N LEU A 210 -1.32 9.65 -15.21
CA LEU A 210 -2.08 10.05 -14.02
C LEU A 210 -2.34 11.57 -13.97
N ALA A 211 -1.40 12.39 -14.43
CA ALA A 211 -1.60 13.83 -14.54
C ALA A 211 -2.67 14.16 -15.58
N GLU A 212 -2.69 13.44 -16.71
CA GLU A 212 -3.75 13.55 -17.71
C GLU A 212 -5.10 13.10 -17.15
N PHE A 213 -5.13 12.02 -16.37
CA PHE A 213 -6.33 11.53 -15.69
C PHE A 213 -6.90 12.56 -14.71
N GLU A 214 -6.06 13.13 -13.84
CA GLU A 214 -6.46 14.19 -12.91
C GLU A 214 -7.01 15.42 -13.65
N CYS A 215 -6.34 15.82 -14.74
CA CYS A 215 -6.76 16.94 -15.60
C CYS A 215 -8.17 16.73 -16.16
N LYS A 216 -8.43 15.53 -16.72
CA LYS A 216 -9.74 15.15 -17.28
C LYS A 216 -10.83 15.13 -16.21
N LEU A 217 -10.54 14.56 -15.04
CA LEU A 217 -11.49 14.50 -13.93
C LEU A 217 -11.88 15.89 -13.39
N ARG A 218 -10.91 16.82 -13.35
CA ARG A 218 -11.11 18.16 -12.79
C ARG A 218 -11.56 19.20 -13.81
N GLY A 219 -11.59 18.86 -15.10
CA GLY A 219 -11.94 19.80 -16.17
C GLY A 219 -10.96 20.97 -16.31
N ILE A 220 -9.68 20.74 -15.99
CA ILE A 220 -8.63 21.76 -16.10
C ILE A 220 -8.09 21.75 -17.54
N GLU A 221 -7.67 22.91 -18.06
CA GLU A 221 -7.19 23.04 -19.45
C GLU A 221 -5.85 22.31 -19.72
N LYS A 222 -5.03 22.11 -18.69
CA LYS A 222 -3.69 21.51 -18.82
C LYS A 222 -3.36 20.62 -17.64
N ALA A 223 -2.80 19.45 -17.94
CA ALA A 223 -2.31 18.52 -16.92
C ALA A 223 -1.16 19.13 -16.13
N ILE A 224 -1.12 18.83 -14.82
CA ILE A 224 -0.08 19.26 -13.90
C ILE A 224 0.75 18.01 -13.55
N PRO A 225 1.80 17.69 -14.33
CA PRO A 225 2.68 16.58 -14.00
C PRO A 225 3.47 16.89 -12.73
N LEU A 226 3.95 15.83 -12.08
CA LEU A 226 4.94 15.97 -11.01
C LEU A 226 6.22 16.59 -11.56
N THR A 227 6.92 17.35 -10.73
CA THR A 227 8.32 17.70 -11.02
C THR A 227 9.25 16.53 -10.70
N GLU A 228 10.47 16.54 -11.24
CA GLU A 228 11.48 15.52 -10.89
C GLU A 228 11.75 15.48 -9.38
N ASP A 229 11.82 16.65 -8.73
CA ASP A 229 12.03 16.75 -7.29
C ASP A 229 10.88 16.14 -6.50
N GLU A 230 9.64 16.37 -6.91
CA GLU A 230 8.45 15.78 -6.29
C GLU A 230 8.40 14.27 -6.48
N TYR A 231 8.79 13.79 -7.66
CA TYR A 231 8.82 12.38 -7.98
C TYR A 231 9.89 11.64 -7.16
N TYR A 232 11.14 12.11 -7.16
CA TYR A 232 12.23 11.42 -6.48
C TYR A 232 12.27 11.67 -4.97
N ARG A 233 11.84 12.85 -4.45
CA ARG A 233 12.28 13.42 -3.16
C ARG A 233 13.72 13.03 -2.81
N ARG A 234 14.66 13.89 -3.18
CA ARG A 234 15.89 14.00 -2.39
C ARG A 234 15.57 14.61 -1.03
#